data_AF-A0A7S1IFD6-F1
#
_entry.id   AF-A0A7S1IFD6-F1
#
_cell.length_a   1.000
_cell.length_b   1.000
_cell.length_c   1.000
_cell.angle_alpha   90.00
_cell.angle_beta   90.00
_cell.angle_gamma   90.00
#
_symmetry.space_group_name_H-M   'P 1'
#
loop_
_entity.id
_entity.type
_entity.pdbx_description
1 polymer ?
#
loop_
_entity_poly.entity_id
_entity_poly.type
_entity_poly.pdbx_seq_one_letter_code
_entity_poly.pdbx_strand_id
1 'polypeptide(L)'
;QMVDEYTLHFAEQLHHIGTATESRWITANIGGPNLLTNPITRTLLSHLSAVLREDYFSVSMGLTGYFGIAKMWDTHVFACEGRRSLLQGQLRHGRASHFGSTRENWLRDVETSVALYYLAMNVENRTYLQLWGNGYNYGSGVTASNNWYKAGVPLNLAYQPTGMLSVDVGHPVRELSDVQATTGDGATPEFLPYQTKTKVPASDYTRIGDAGDSALFHAELSETGAVCTIPSLVYYAWRNEVGRTTGVPDDAVLARRYTKGLALYRSHTWGGQQAFFDRPPVSVPLNGTFRRVQQDGSLGGIISTVNISGYEGIVLVAATAGTCSDSAQNGD
;
A
#
# COMPACT_ATOMS: atom_id res chain seq x y z
N GLN A 1 20.80 12.64 22.09
CA GLN A 1 21.29 12.52 20.70
C GLN A 1 21.46 13.95 20.22
N MET A 2 22.69 14.42 19.98
CA MET A 2 22.90 15.79 19.51
C MET A 2 22.14 15.95 18.19
N VAL A 3 21.37 17.01 18.09
CA VAL A 3 20.75 17.39 16.82
C VAL A 3 21.90 17.71 15.87
N ASP A 4 21.94 17.02 14.74
CA ASP A 4 22.87 17.34 13.68
C ASP A 4 22.51 18.73 13.12
N GLU A 5 23.41 19.70 13.28
CA GLU A 5 23.25 21.08 12.79
C GLU A 5 22.92 21.13 11.30
N TYR A 6 23.42 20.17 10.51
CA TYR A 6 23.10 20.07 9.09
C TYR A 6 21.60 19.87 8.86
N THR A 7 20.95 18.99 9.62
CA THR A 7 19.51 18.72 9.44
C THR A 7 18.66 19.95 9.78
N LEU A 8 19.04 20.75 10.78
CA LEU A 8 18.35 21.99 11.11
C LEU A 8 18.56 23.06 10.03
N HIS A 9 19.80 23.28 9.58
CA HIS A 9 20.07 24.21 8.48
C HIS A 9 19.39 23.80 7.18
N PHE A 10 19.28 22.50 6.91
CA PHE A 10 18.57 22.00 5.74
C PHE A 10 17.05 22.27 5.85
N ALA A 11 16.45 22.05 7.01
CA ALA A 11 15.04 22.39 7.27
C ALA A 11 14.78 23.89 7.09
N GLU A 12 15.66 24.75 7.62
CA GLU A 12 15.60 26.20 7.45
C GLU A 12 15.75 26.60 5.97
N GLN A 13 16.67 25.96 5.24
CA GLN A 13 16.83 26.21 3.81
C GLN A 13 15.57 25.85 3.01
N LEU A 14 14.90 24.73 3.32
CA LEU A 14 13.62 24.39 2.69
C LEU A 14 12.55 25.45 2.99
N HIS A 15 12.50 25.94 4.22
CA HIS A 15 11.60 27.06 4.56
C HIS A 15 11.91 28.31 3.74
N HIS A 16 13.19 28.71 3.64
CA HIS A 16 13.62 29.86 2.84
C HIS A 16 13.31 29.69 1.36
N ILE A 17 13.52 28.51 0.78
CA ILE A 17 13.15 28.22 -0.61
C ILE A 17 11.64 28.39 -0.79
N GLY A 18 10.83 27.82 0.11
CA GLY A 18 9.38 27.95 0.08
C GLY A 18 8.90 29.40 0.09
N THR A 19 9.43 30.19 1.01
CA THR A 19 9.07 31.61 1.15
C THR A 19 9.57 32.43 -0.04
N ALA A 20 10.82 32.25 -0.48
CA ALA A 20 11.42 33.03 -1.56
C ALA A 20 10.82 32.71 -2.95
N THR A 21 10.38 31.48 -3.16
CA THR A 21 9.77 31.05 -4.44
C THR A 21 8.25 31.14 -4.43
N GLU A 22 7.64 31.45 -3.29
CA GLU A 22 6.20 31.33 -3.04
C GLU A 22 5.65 29.93 -3.40
N SER A 23 6.53 28.92 -3.46
CA SER A 23 6.17 27.59 -3.90
C SER A 23 5.35 26.89 -2.84
N ARG A 24 4.19 26.40 -3.25
CA ARG A 24 3.34 25.51 -2.45
C ARG A 24 3.75 24.04 -2.59
N TRP A 25 4.85 23.77 -3.28
CA TRP A 25 5.24 22.44 -3.76
C TRP A 25 6.72 22.16 -3.47
N ILE A 26 7.02 21.97 -2.20
CA ILE A 26 8.32 21.47 -1.75
C ILE A 26 8.20 19.97 -1.50
N THR A 27 9.10 19.21 -2.12
CA THR A 27 9.11 17.74 -2.06
C THR A 27 10.52 17.24 -1.74
N ALA A 28 10.63 16.17 -0.96
CA ALA A 28 11.88 15.46 -0.74
C ALA A 28 11.68 13.94 -0.85
N ASN A 29 12.72 13.22 -1.28
CA ASN A 29 12.81 11.78 -1.07
C ASN A 29 13.11 11.51 0.40
N ILE A 30 12.23 10.76 1.08
CA ILE A 30 12.40 10.37 2.49
C ILE A 30 12.62 8.86 2.67
N GLY A 31 12.70 8.10 1.58
CA GLY A 31 12.84 6.65 1.59
C GLY A 31 11.64 5.90 2.19
N GLY A 32 11.86 4.61 2.44
CA GLY A 32 10.91 3.73 3.10
C GLY A 32 10.71 3.94 4.61
N PRO A 33 11.70 4.41 5.41
CA PRO A 33 11.53 4.53 6.86
C PRO A 33 10.44 5.53 7.27
N ASN A 34 9.85 5.30 8.44
CA ASN A 34 8.94 6.22 9.06
C ASN A 34 9.70 7.31 9.82
N LEU A 35 9.52 8.56 9.42
CA LEU A 35 10.25 9.71 9.96
C LEU A 35 9.52 10.45 11.09
N LEU A 36 8.31 10.01 11.48
CA LEU A 36 7.49 10.71 12.48
C LEU A 36 7.91 10.41 13.93
N THR A 37 8.63 9.31 14.18
CA THR A 37 9.10 8.97 15.54
C THR A 37 10.38 9.70 15.97
N ASN A 38 11.00 10.45 15.07
CA ASN A 38 12.22 11.22 15.36
C ASN A 38 11.92 12.72 15.30
N PRO A 39 12.07 13.47 16.41
CA PRO A 39 11.79 14.90 16.47
C PRO A 39 12.52 15.72 15.41
N ILE A 40 13.77 15.37 15.08
CA ILE A 40 14.59 16.10 14.11
C ILE A 40 13.99 15.96 12.70
N THR A 41 13.63 14.74 12.31
CA THR A 41 13.04 14.50 10.99
C THR A 41 11.60 14.99 10.90
N ARG A 42 10.87 15.12 12.02
CA ARG A 42 9.57 15.82 12.04
C ARG A 42 9.69 17.30 11.67
N THR A 43 10.71 18.00 12.17
CA THR A 43 10.96 19.39 11.78
C THR A 43 11.17 19.50 10.28
N LEU A 44 11.98 18.60 9.70
CA LEU A 44 12.16 18.53 8.25
C LEU A 44 10.82 18.32 7.52
N LEU A 45 10.03 17.33 7.96
CA LEU A 45 8.73 17.05 7.37
C LEU A 45 7.85 18.31 7.39
N SER A 46 7.83 19.10 8.46
CA SER A 46 6.97 20.28 8.59
C SER A 46 7.07 21.30 7.43
N HIS A 47 8.20 21.33 6.72
CA HIS A 47 8.43 22.21 5.57
C HIS A 47 8.09 21.58 4.20
N LEU A 48 7.78 20.29 4.16
CA LEU A 48 7.41 19.61 2.92
C LEU A 48 5.90 19.71 2.65
N SER A 49 5.52 19.77 1.38
CA SER A 49 4.13 19.69 0.92
C SER A 49 3.80 18.33 0.30
N ALA A 50 4.83 17.61 -0.13
CA ALA A 50 4.76 16.27 -0.66
C ALA A 50 6.03 15.50 -0.28
N VAL A 51 5.95 14.17 -0.31
CA VAL A 51 7.07 13.27 -0.07
C VAL A 51 7.17 12.22 -1.16
N LEU A 52 8.38 11.86 -1.52
CA LEU A 52 8.67 10.68 -2.33
C LEU A 52 9.13 9.57 -1.38
N ARG A 53 8.43 8.43 -1.41
CA ARG A 53 8.69 7.24 -0.61
C ARG A 53 9.37 6.21 -1.48
N GLU A 54 10.69 6.30 -1.55
CA GLU A 54 11.51 5.33 -2.26
C GLU A 54 11.50 3.98 -1.55
N ASP A 55 11.47 2.89 -2.32
CA ASP A 55 11.48 1.51 -1.82
C ASP A 55 10.42 1.25 -0.74
N TYR A 56 9.26 1.90 -0.87
CA TYR A 56 8.24 1.91 0.16
C TYR A 56 7.53 0.57 0.29
N PHE A 57 7.37 -0.13 -0.83
CA PHE A 57 6.89 -1.50 -0.83
C PHE A 57 7.57 -2.33 -1.92
N SER A 58 7.57 -3.64 -1.71
CA SER A 58 8.02 -4.64 -2.68
C SER A 58 7.03 -5.79 -2.78
N VAL A 59 7.13 -6.57 -3.85
CA VAL A 59 6.19 -7.66 -4.15
C VAL A 59 6.05 -8.66 -3.01
N SER A 60 7.16 -8.97 -2.33
CA SER A 60 7.19 -9.92 -1.20
C SER A 60 7.26 -9.21 0.15
N MET A 61 6.67 -8.03 0.28
CA MET A 61 6.63 -7.29 1.55
C MET A 61 5.87 -8.07 2.63
N GLY A 62 6.44 -8.07 3.84
CA GLY A 62 5.88 -8.74 5.01
C GLY A 62 4.78 -7.94 5.71
N LEU A 63 4.10 -8.56 6.66
CA LEU A 63 3.16 -7.87 7.56
C LEU A 63 3.90 -6.91 8.50
N THR A 64 5.08 -7.30 8.97
CA THR A 64 5.96 -6.50 9.84
C THR A 64 7.42 -6.56 9.35
N GLY A 65 8.38 -6.37 10.24
CA GLY A 65 9.81 -6.28 9.92
C GLY A 65 10.23 -4.83 9.70
N TYR A 66 11.33 -4.59 8.99
CA TYR A 66 11.84 -3.24 8.80
C TYR A 66 10.93 -2.37 7.92
N PHE A 67 10.32 -2.95 6.87
CA PHE A 67 9.42 -2.29 5.91
C PHE A 67 8.05 -2.98 5.79
N GLY A 68 7.52 -3.56 6.87
CA GLY A 68 6.25 -4.30 6.79
C GLY A 68 5.01 -3.42 6.59
N ILE A 69 3.92 -4.00 6.11
CA ILE A 69 2.65 -3.30 5.84
C ILE A 69 2.10 -2.61 7.09
N ALA A 70 2.26 -3.22 8.27
CA ALA A 70 1.88 -2.62 9.55
C ALA A 70 2.60 -1.29 9.86
N LYS A 71 3.67 -0.94 9.13
CA LYS A 71 4.44 0.30 9.31
C LYS A 71 4.10 1.38 8.28
N MET A 72 3.21 1.09 7.34
CA MET A 72 2.82 2.03 6.27
C MET A 72 1.83 3.12 6.71
N TRP A 73 1.59 3.27 8.02
CA TRP A 73 0.60 4.21 8.55
C TRP A 73 0.95 5.68 8.32
N ASP A 74 2.22 6.02 8.08
CA ASP A 74 2.64 7.40 7.83
C ASP A 74 2.07 8.00 6.56
N THR A 75 1.79 7.21 5.51
CA THR A 75 1.10 7.70 4.31
C THR A 75 -0.30 8.25 4.64
N HIS A 76 -0.95 7.69 5.66
CA HIS A 76 -2.27 8.09 6.13
C HIS A 76 -2.21 9.33 7.02
N VAL A 77 -1.15 9.47 7.81
CA VAL A 77 -0.84 10.71 8.56
C VAL A 77 -0.55 11.85 7.60
N PHE A 78 0.32 11.63 6.60
CA PHE A 78 0.61 12.63 5.57
C PHE A 78 -0.64 13.09 4.84
N ALA A 79 -1.53 12.15 4.48
CA ALA A 79 -2.81 12.50 3.88
C ALA A 79 -3.70 13.33 4.82
N CYS A 80 -3.74 13.01 6.12
CA CYS A 80 -4.45 13.80 7.13
C CYS A 80 -3.91 15.24 7.21
N GLU A 81 -2.59 15.41 7.17
CA GLU A 81 -1.90 16.71 7.25
C GLU A 81 -1.95 17.55 5.96
N GLY A 82 -2.65 17.12 4.90
CA GLY A 82 -2.69 17.89 3.66
C GLY A 82 -1.59 17.54 2.65
N ARG A 83 -0.68 16.62 2.99
CA ARG A 83 0.49 16.30 2.17
C ARG A 83 0.16 15.28 1.10
N ARG A 84 1.00 15.25 0.08
CA ARG A 84 0.98 14.23 -0.97
C ARG A 84 2.12 13.22 -0.79
N SER A 85 1.92 12.00 -1.28
CA SER A 85 2.90 10.93 -1.23
C SER A 85 3.01 10.27 -2.60
N LEU A 86 4.19 10.33 -3.19
CA LEU A 86 4.56 9.48 -4.32
C LEU A 86 5.17 8.20 -3.74
N LEU A 87 4.47 7.09 -3.89
CA LEU A 87 4.91 5.78 -3.41
C LEU A 87 5.66 5.08 -4.55
N GLN A 88 6.94 4.79 -4.32
CA GLN A 88 7.72 3.98 -5.25
C GLN A 88 7.70 2.52 -4.80
N GLY A 89 7.07 1.68 -5.63
CA GLY A 89 7.09 0.24 -5.45
C GLY A 89 8.23 -0.39 -6.25
N GLN A 90 9.02 -1.25 -5.62
CA GLN A 90 10.03 -2.06 -6.33
C GLN A 90 9.48 -3.44 -6.68
N LEU A 91 9.73 -3.85 -7.93
CA LEU A 91 9.46 -5.22 -8.38
C LEU A 91 10.55 -6.22 -7.95
N ARG A 92 11.55 -5.75 -7.18
CA ARG A 92 12.58 -6.57 -6.59
C ARG A 92 12.01 -7.52 -5.54
N HIS A 93 12.64 -8.69 -5.39
CA HIS A 93 12.18 -9.78 -4.54
C HIS A 93 10.80 -10.35 -4.94
N GLY A 94 10.35 -10.02 -6.15
CA GLY A 94 9.19 -10.63 -6.79
C GLY A 94 9.51 -11.95 -7.50
N ARG A 95 8.51 -12.50 -8.16
CA ARG A 95 8.62 -13.72 -8.94
C ARG A 95 9.67 -13.61 -10.04
N ALA A 96 9.80 -12.45 -10.68
CA ALA A 96 10.78 -12.25 -11.74
C ALA A 96 12.22 -12.37 -11.23
N SER A 97 12.45 -12.03 -9.95
CA SER A 97 13.75 -12.19 -9.28
C SER A 97 14.02 -13.63 -8.85
N HIS A 98 13.01 -14.35 -8.38
CA HIS A 98 13.17 -15.68 -7.77
C HIS A 98 12.98 -16.84 -8.76
N PHE A 99 12.14 -16.68 -9.78
CA PHE A 99 11.70 -17.74 -10.68
C PHE A 99 11.99 -17.43 -12.16
N GLY A 100 12.78 -16.38 -12.43
CA GLY A 100 13.24 -16.01 -13.76
C GLY A 100 12.48 -14.87 -14.42
N SER A 101 13.19 -14.15 -15.29
CA SER A 101 12.75 -12.93 -16.00
C SER A 101 11.78 -13.22 -17.16
N THR A 102 10.65 -13.86 -16.87
CA THR A 102 9.60 -14.15 -17.86
C THR A 102 8.53 -13.07 -17.86
N ARG A 103 7.82 -12.91 -19.00
CA ARG A 103 6.68 -11.96 -19.09
C ARG A 103 5.63 -12.22 -18.01
N GLU A 104 5.28 -13.49 -17.80
CA GLU A 104 4.32 -13.93 -16.77
C GLU A 104 4.74 -13.41 -15.38
N ASN A 105 5.97 -13.70 -14.94
CA ASN A 105 6.45 -13.32 -13.62
C ASN A 105 6.48 -11.81 -13.42
N TRP A 106 6.99 -11.06 -14.40
CA TRP A 106 7.04 -9.61 -14.34
C TRP A 106 5.66 -8.97 -14.23
N LEU A 107 4.69 -9.48 -14.99
CA LEU A 107 3.35 -8.91 -14.96
C LEU A 107 2.59 -9.30 -13.67
N ARG A 108 2.88 -10.47 -13.08
CA ARG A 108 2.40 -10.83 -11.73
C ARG A 108 2.97 -9.92 -10.66
N ASP A 109 4.25 -9.58 -10.74
CA ASP A 109 4.90 -8.66 -9.82
C ASP A 109 4.29 -7.25 -9.91
N VAL A 110 3.96 -6.80 -11.12
CA VAL A 110 3.22 -5.54 -11.35
C VAL A 110 1.82 -5.62 -10.74
N GLU A 111 1.09 -6.71 -10.97
CA GLU A 111 -0.26 -6.93 -10.41
C GLU A 111 -0.25 -6.85 -8.87
N THR A 112 0.68 -7.55 -8.23
CA THR A 112 0.85 -7.49 -6.76
C THR A 112 1.15 -6.07 -6.29
N SER A 113 2.01 -5.34 -7.01
CA SER A 113 2.37 -3.97 -6.66
C SER A 113 1.20 -3.00 -6.74
N VAL A 114 0.26 -3.20 -7.67
CA VAL A 114 -0.98 -2.42 -7.74
C VAL A 114 -1.89 -2.71 -6.55
N ALA A 115 -2.02 -3.97 -6.13
CA ALA A 115 -2.80 -4.32 -4.95
C ALA A 115 -2.21 -3.68 -3.67
N LEU A 116 -0.88 -3.74 -3.51
CA LEU A 116 -0.17 -3.07 -2.41
C LEU A 116 -0.36 -1.55 -2.43
N TYR A 117 -0.32 -0.93 -3.60
CA TYR A 117 -0.66 0.49 -3.77
C TYR A 117 -2.08 0.78 -3.28
N TYR A 118 -3.06 -0.04 -3.66
CA TYR A 118 -4.43 0.13 -3.18
C TYR A 118 -4.57 -0.14 -1.67
N LEU A 119 -3.74 -0.96 -1.04
CA LEU A 119 -3.72 -1.06 0.42
C LEU A 119 -3.22 0.25 1.06
N ALA A 120 -2.21 0.89 0.48
CA ALA A 120 -1.58 2.11 1.02
C ALA A 120 -2.32 3.43 0.67
N MET A 121 -3.01 3.49 -0.47
CA MET A 121 -3.65 4.69 -0.99
C MET A 121 -4.83 5.13 -0.13
N ASN A 122 -4.82 6.33 0.43
CA ASN A 122 -5.90 6.76 1.34
C ASN A 122 -6.81 7.86 0.80
N VAL A 123 -6.23 8.83 0.11
CA VAL A 123 -6.96 9.96 -0.45
C VAL A 123 -6.56 10.12 -1.91
N GLU A 124 -7.57 10.19 -2.77
CA GLU A 124 -7.37 10.50 -4.17
C GLU A 124 -6.69 11.84 -4.36
N ASN A 125 -5.87 11.95 -5.40
CA ASN A 125 -5.09 13.14 -5.69
C ASN A 125 -4.10 13.53 -4.56
N ARG A 126 -3.82 12.60 -3.63
CA ARG A 126 -2.78 12.74 -2.62
C ARG A 126 -1.79 11.59 -2.61
N THR A 127 -2.18 10.39 -2.99
CA THR A 127 -1.26 9.27 -3.14
C THR A 127 -1.07 8.95 -4.63
N TYR A 128 0.19 8.76 -5.05
CA TYR A 128 0.56 8.45 -6.43
C TYR A 128 1.44 7.21 -6.46
N LEU A 129 1.36 6.44 -7.54
CA LEU A 129 2.15 5.24 -7.76
C LEU A 129 3.25 5.49 -8.77
N GLN A 130 4.47 5.06 -8.44
CA GLN A 130 5.51 4.81 -9.43
C GLN A 130 6.06 3.41 -9.20
N LEU A 131 6.09 2.59 -10.25
CA LEU A 131 6.74 1.28 -10.19
C LEU A 131 8.14 1.37 -10.76
N TRP A 132 9.05 0.67 -10.09
CA TRP A 132 10.45 0.60 -10.42
C TRP A 132 10.87 -0.86 -10.60
N GLY A 133 11.82 -1.09 -11.49
CA GLY A 133 12.34 -2.42 -11.79
C GLY A 133 13.15 -3.04 -10.65
N ASN A 134 13.96 -4.04 -11.00
CA ASN A 134 14.78 -4.79 -10.04
C ASN A 134 16.22 -4.26 -9.89
N GLY A 135 16.47 -2.98 -10.20
CA GLY A 135 17.81 -2.40 -10.23
C GLY A 135 17.95 -1.16 -9.35
N TYR A 136 19.19 -0.82 -8.97
CA TYR A 136 19.51 0.35 -8.12
C TYR A 136 19.83 1.64 -8.90
N ASN A 137 19.82 1.57 -10.23
CA ASN A 137 20.31 2.67 -11.07
C ASN A 137 19.17 3.57 -11.53
N TYR A 138 19.03 4.75 -10.92
CA TYR A 138 18.09 5.77 -11.39
C TYR A 138 18.32 6.14 -12.87
N GLY A 139 17.23 6.50 -13.56
CA GLY A 139 17.30 7.01 -14.91
C GLY A 139 16.08 6.67 -15.77
N SER A 140 16.01 7.32 -16.93
CA SER A 140 14.97 7.12 -17.96
C SER A 140 15.50 6.31 -19.16
N GLY A 141 16.45 5.42 -18.91
CA GLY A 141 17.04 4.57 -19.94
C GLY A 141 16.06 3.51 -20.48
N VAL A 142 16.60 2.54 -21.20
CA VAL A 142 15.83 1.39 -21.69
C VAL A 142 16.12 0.15 -20.86
N THR A 143 15.15 -0.76 -20.83
CA THR A 143 15.27 -2.07 -20.19
C THR A 143 16.33 -2.95 -20.87
N ALA A 144 16.86 -3.88 -20.10
CA ALA A 144 17.70 -4.98 -20.54
C ALA A 144 17.04 -6.32 -20.13
N SER A 145 17.56 -7.44 -20.62
CA SER A 145 16.99 -8.78 -20.36
C SER A 145 16.97 -9.18 -18.88
N ASN A 146 17.80 -8.55 -18.05
CA ASN A 146 17.89 -8.83 -16.61
C ASN A 146 16.97 -7.95 -15.74
N ASN A 147 16.39 -6.87 -16.28
CA ASN A 147 15.51 -5.97 -15.51
C ASN A 147 14.10 -5.85 -16.09
N TRP A 148 13.82 -6.51 -17.21
CA TRP A 148 12.49 -6.68 -17.79
C TRP A 148 12.44 -7.87 -18.73
N TYR A 149 11.24 -8.40 -19.01
CA TYR A 149 11.08 -9.52 -19.94
C TYR A 149 11.44 -9.19 -21.40
N LYS A 150 11.48 -7.90 -21.75
CA LYS A 150 11.80 -7.39 -23.09
C LYS A 150 12.81 -6.25 -22.99
N ALA A 151 13.96 -6.39 -23.63
CA ALA A 151 14.95 -5.31 -23.72
C ALA A 151 14.49 -4.18 -24.66
N GLY A 152 15.04 -2.98 -24.48
CA GLY A 152 14.77 -1.83 -25.34
C GLY A 152 13.44 -1.10 -25.07
N VAL A 153 12.73 -1.46 -24.00
CA VAL A 153 11.52 -0.74 -23.57
C VAL A 153 11.94 0.42 -22.67
N PRO A 154 11.47 1.66 -22.85
CA PRO A 154 11.76 2.74 -21.92
C PRO A 154 11.36 2.35 -20.48
N LEU A 155 12.26 2.51 -19.51
CA LEU A 155 12.04 2.10 -18.12
C LEU A 155 10.79 2.74 -17.52
N ASN A 156 10.53 4.01 -17.88
CA ASN A 156 9.36 4.77 -17.45
C ASN A 156 8.04 4.20 -18.00
N LEU A 157 8.07 3.33 -19.01
CA LEU A 157 6.90 2.67 -19.59
C LEU A 157 6.80 1.19 -19.21
N ALA A 158 7.94 0.51 -19.05
CA ALA A 158 8.02 -0.94 -18.85
C ALA A 158 7.13 -1.42 -17.69
N TYR A 159 7.18 -0.72 -16.57
CA TYR A 159 6.51 -1.15 -15.33
C TYR A 159 5.13 -0.49 -15.12
N GLN A 160 4.65 0.32 -16.07
CA GLN A 160 3.41 1.07 -15.83
C GLN A 160 2.18 0.15 -15.86
N PRO A 161 1.37 0.11 -14.79
CA PRO A 161 0.18 -0.73 -14.73
C PRO A 161 -1.04 -0.04 -15.35
N THR A 162 -0.91 0.57 -16.53
CA THR A 162 -1.97 1.41 -17.14
C THR A 162 -3.28 0.66 -17.36
N GLY A 163 -3.23 -0.60 -17.80
CA GLY A 163 -4.42 -1.43 -17.98
C GLY A 163 -5.21 -1.60 -16.69
N MET A 164 -4.54 -2.03 -15.61
CA MET A 164 -5.17 -2.18 -14.30
C MET A 164 -5.67 -0.85 -13.72
N LEU A 165 -4.88 0.23 -13.83
CA LEU A 165 -5.26 1.55 -13.30
C LEU A 165 -6.37 2.24 -14.11
N SER A 166 -6.66 1.76 -15.33
CA SER A 166 -7.80 2.25 -16.13
C SER A 166 -9.15 1.71 -15.66
N VAL A 167 -9.14 0.65 -14.85
CA VAL A 167 -10.35 0.05 -14.29
C VAL A 167 -10.76 0.81 -13.03
N ASP A 168 -11.96 1.38 -13.06
CA ASP A 168 -12.53 2.13 -11.95
C ASP A 168 -12.97 1.19 -10.79
N VAL A 169 -12.12 1.07 -9.78
CA VAL A 169 -12.44 0.40 -8.51
C VAL A 169 -13.19 1.31 -7.54
N GLY A 170 -13.42 2.58 -7.89
CA GLY A 170 -14.03 3.60 -7.04
C GLY A 170 -13.06 4.22 -6.04
N HIS A 171 -13.62 4.81 -4.99
CA HIS A 171 -12.88 5.51 -3.94
C HIS A 171 -12.61 4.60 -2.75
N PRO A 172 -11.52 4.79 -1.97
CA PRO A 172 -11.37 4.10 -0.70
C PRO A 172 -12.57 4.37 0.20
N VAL A 173 -13.16 3.31 0.75
CA VAL A 173 -14.21 3.42 1.78
C VAL A 173 -13.61 4.07 3.04
N ARG A 174 -14.41 4.91 3.72
CA ARG A 174 -13.96 5.68 4.89
C ARG A 174 -14.75 5.42 6.17
N GLU A 175 -15.94 4.84 6.05
CA GLU A 175 -16.80 4.56 7.20
C GLU A 175 -16.73 3.08 7.59
N LEU A 176 -16.70 2.80 8.89
CA LEU A 176 -16.70 1.44 9.42
C LEU A 176 -17.91 0.63 8.94
N SER A 177 -19.07 1.28 8.85
CA SER A 177 -20.34 0.66 8.43
C SER A 177 -20.25 0.06 7.02
N ASP A 178 -19.51 0.71 6.13
CA ASP A 178 -19.34 0.26 4.74
C ASP A 178 -18.45 -1.00 4.66
N VAL A 179 -17.58 -1.21 5.65
CA VAL A 179 -16.78 -2.44 5.77
C VAL A 179 -17.58 -3.53 6.49
N GLN A 180 -18.35 -3.20 7.53
CA GLN A 180 -19.22 -4.16 8.25
C GLN A 180 -20.34 -4.74 7.39
N ALA A 181 -20.91 -3.94 6.47
CA ALA A 181 -21.85 -4.44 5.46
C ALA A 181 -21.24 -5.56 4.59
N THR A 182 -19.90 -5.72 4.61
CA THR A 182 -19.14 -6.60 3.74
C THR A 182 -18.46 -7.77 4.44
N THR A 183 -18.53 -7.93 5.77
CA THR A 183 -18.09 -9.17 6.45
C THR A 183 -19.17 -10.25 6.45
N GLY A 184 -20.42 -9.89 6.13
CA GLY A 184 -21.54 -10.83 5.89
C GLY A 184 -22.18 -11.38 7.16
N ASP A 185 -21.48 -11.33 8.29
CA ASP A 185 -21.95 -11.70 9.62
C ASP A 185 -22.26 -10.50 10.52
N GLY A 186 -22.01 -9.27 10.04
CA GLY A 186 -22.15 -8.04 10.81
C GLY A 186 -21.09 -7.85 11.90
N ALA A 187 -20.08 -8.73 11.95
CA ALA A 187 -18.96 -8.59 12.87
C ALA A 187 -18.03 -7.45 12.42
N THR A 188 -17.51 -6.72 13.41
CA THR A 188 -16.46 -5.72 13.16
C THR A 188 -15.22 -6.44 12.60
N PRO A 189 -14.73 -6.05 11.42
CA PRO A 189 -13.50 -6.60 10.87
C PRO A 189 -12.34 -6.42 11.84
N GLU A 190 -11.44 -7.41 11.89
CA GLU A 190 -10.19 -7.25 12.60
C GLU A 190 -9.22 -6.42 11.76
N PHE A 191 -8.95 -5.19 12.20
CA PHE A 191 -8.06 -4.26 11.52
C PHE A 191 -6.59 -4.62 11.71
N LEU A 192 -5.79 -4.28 10.70
CA LEU A 192 -4.34 -4.41 10.75
C LEU A 192 -3.80 -3.49 11.88
N PRO A 193 -3.13 -4.04 12.92
CA PRO A 193 -2.48 -3.21 13.93
C PRO A 193 -1.32 -2.45 13.31
N TYR A 194 -1.26 -1.15 13.60
CA TYR A 194 -0.15 -0.32 13.16
C TYR A 194 0.99 -0.37 14.15
N GLN A 195 2.21 -0.44 13.61
CA GLN A 195 3.43 -0.64 14.36
C GLN A 195 4.47 0.41 14.02
N THR A 196 5.30 0.74 14.99
CA THR A 196 6.47 1.56 14.76
C THR A 196 7.66 1.09 15.58
N LYS A 197 8.85 1.51 15.15
CA LYS A 197 10.07 1.36 15.92
C LYS A 197 10.12 2.47 16.97
N THR A 198 10.34 2.09 18.23
CA THR A 198 10.37 2.99 19.38
C THR A 198 11.66 2.80 20.16
N LYS A 199 12.10 3.85 20.87
CA LYS A 199 13.24 3.78 21.80
C LYS A 199 12.78 3.59 23.25
N VAL A 200 11.54 3.97 23.59
CA VAL A 200 11.01 3.90 24.97
C VAL A 200 9.58 3.33 25.00
N PRO A 201 9.38 2.05 25.39
CA PRO A 201 10.40 1.02 25.49
C PRO A 201 11.02 0.72 24.11
N ALA A 202 12.26 0.23 24.10
CA ALA A 202 12.92 -0.14 22.86
C ALA A 202 12.24 -1.35 22.22
N SER A 203 11.70 -1.18 21.02
CA SER A 203 10.99 -2.22 20.29
C SER A 203 10.89 -1.87 18.82
N ASP A 204 10.99 -2.87 17.95
CA ASP A 204 10.79 -2.69 16.50
C ASP A 204 9.30 -2.84 16.09
N TYR A 205 8.42 -3.23 17.02
CA TYR A 205 7.05 -3.70 16.74
C TYR A 205 5.99 -3.06 17.66
N THR A 206 6.27 -1.90 18.24
CA THR A 206 5.34 -1.25 19.17
C THR A 206 4.05 -0.90 18.45
N ARG A 207 2.92 -1.44 18.93
CA ARG A 207 1.60 -1.08 18.44
C ARG A 207 1.25 0.34 18.87
N ILE A 208 0.76 1.15 17.93
CA ILE A 208 0.41 2.57 18.14
C ILE A 208 -1.05 2.90 17.80
N GLY A 209 -1.84 1.87 17.49
CA GLY A 209 -3.21 1.94 16.98
C GLY A 209 -3.44 0.84 15.95
N ASP A 210 -4.44 1.00 15.11
CA ASP A 210 -4.72 0.15 13.96
C ASP A 210 -5.36 0.92 12.79
N ALA A 211 -5.62 0.19 11.70
CA ALA A 211 -6.16 0.73 10.47
C ALA A 211 -7.56 1.37 10.58
N GLY A 212 -8.28 1.15 11.69
CA GLY A 212 -9.57 1.77 11.98
C GLY A 212 -9.48 3.12 12.69
N ASP A 213 -8.33 3.46 13.27
CA ASP A 213 -8.18 4.66 14.08
C ASP A 213 -8.10 5.93 13.24
N SER A 214 -8.66 7.03 13.75
CA SER A 214 -8.49 8.39 13.22
C SER A 214 -7.34 9.18 13.87
N ALA A 215 -6.70 8.59 14.89
CA ALA A 215 -5.51 9.13 15.54
C ALA A 215 -4.65 7.98 16.06
N LEU A 216 -3.33 8.14 15.96
CA LEU A 216 -2.36 7.17 16.47
C LEU A 216 -1.62 7.75 17.66
N PHE A 217 -1.31 6.88 18.63
CA PHE A 217 -0.82 7.30 19.93
C PHE A 217 0.48 6.59 20.29
N HIS A 218 1.53 7.37 20.50
CA HIS A 218 2.77 6.94 21.14
C HIS A 218 3.61 8.18 21.48
N ALA A 219 4.32 8.15 22.62
CA ALA A 219 5.08 9.29 23.13
C ALA A 219 6.13 9.86 22.16
N GLU A 220 6.56 9.06 21.19
CA GLU A 220 7.55 9.46 20.17
C GLU A 220 6.93 10.05 18.89
N LEU A 221 5.60 10.02 18.69
CA LEU A 221 4.96 10.44 17.42
C LEU A 221 4.82 11.96 17.27
N SER A 222 4.56 12.67 18.36
CA SER A 222 4.48 14.14 18.39
C SER A 222 4.87 14.67 19.77
N GLU A 223 4.83 15.98 19.98
CA GLU A 223 4.98 16.57 21.32
C GLU A 223 3.84 16.18 22.27
N THR A 224 2.63 15.98 21.72
CA THR A 224 1.45 15.55 22.48
C THR A 224 1.31 14.02 22.55
N GLY A 225 2.20 13.28 21.88
CA GLY A 225 2.12 11.82 21.73
C GLY A 225 1.00 11.33 20.81
N ALA A 226 0.32 12.23 20.10
CA ALA A 226 -0.76 11.93 19.18
C ALA A 226 -0.53 12.53 17.80
N VAL A 227 -0.82 11.76 16.74
CA VAL A 227 -0.88 12.25 15.35
C VAL A 227 -2.21 11.89 14.74
N CYS A 228 -2.75 12.78 13.89
CA CYS A 228 -3.97 12.47 13.16
C CYS A 228 -3.68 11.48 12.04
N THR A 229 -4.64 10.63 11.70
CA THR A 229 -4.56 9.74 10.56
C THR A 229 -5.93 9.63 9.90
N ILE A 230 -5.96 9.34 8.62
CA ILE A 230 -7.19 8.93 7.95
C ILE A 230 -7.30 7.40 8.10
N PRO A 231 -8.40 6.85 8.62
CA PRO A 231 -8.58 5.39 8.70
C PRO A 231 -8.40 4.75 7.32
N SER A 232 -7.48 3.80 7.19
CA SER A 232 -7.29 3.06 5.95
C SER A 232 -8.29 1.92 5.81
N LEU A 233 -8.80 1.45 6.96
CA LEU A 233 -9.69 0.31 7.09
C LEU A 233 -9.14 -0.96 6.43
N VAL A 234 -7.82 -1.13 6.39
CA VAL A 234 -7.16 -2.37 5.99
C VAL A 234 -7.42 -3.42 7.08
N TYR A 235 -8.02 -4.54 6.71
CA TYR A 235 -8.43 -5.60 7.63
C TYR A 235 -7.91 -6.98 7.19
N TYR A 236 -7.93 -7.93 8.11
CA TYR A 236 -7.65 -9.32 7.81
C TYR A 236 -8.89 -9.98 7.19
N ALA A 237 -8.86 -10.28 5.89
CA ALA A 237 -9.86 -11.12 5.24
C ALA A 237 -9.66 -12.60 5.57
N TRP A 238 -8.43 -12.98 5.91
CA TRP A 238 -8.07 -14.27 6.46
C TRP A 238 -6.74 -14.14 7.20
N ARG A 239 -6.53 -14.92 8.26
CA ARG A 239 -5.22 -15.08 8.90
C ARG A 239 -5.14 -16.37 9.70
N ASN A 240 -3.93 -16.81 9.98
CA ASN A 240 -3.69 -17.76 11.06
C ASN A 240 -3.56 -17.05 12.43
N GLU A 241 -3.07 -17.78 13.43
CA GLU A 241 -2.88 -17.25 14.78
C GLU A 241 -1.85 -16.11 14.81
N VAL A 242 -2.10 -15.12 15.67
CA VAL A 242 -1.19 -13.99 15.86
C VAL A 242 0.05 -14.42 16.62
N GLY A 243 1.22 -14.09 16.08
CA GLY A 243 2.49 -14.29 16.74
C GLY A 243 2.61 -13.42 17.99
N ARG A 244 2.90 -14.03 19.14
CA ARG A 244 3.01 -13.31 20.43
C ARG A 244 4.08 -12.20 20.42
N THR A 245 5.18 -12.40 19.70
CA THR A 245 6.31 -11.47 19.67
C THR A 245 6.08 -10.29 18.73
N THR A 246 5.45 -10.55 17.59
CA THR A 246 5.33 -9.57 16.51
C THR A 246 4.00 -8.84 16.53
N GLY A 247 2.97 -9.35 17.22
CA GLY A 247 1.63 -8.76 17.22
C GLY A 247 0.92 -8.85 15.87
N VAL A 248 1.45 -9.63 14.93
CA VAL A 248 0.85 -9.93 13.62
C VAL A 248 0.90 -11.45 13.35
N PRO A 249 -0.01 -11.99 12.53
CA PRO A 249 -0.03 -13.41 12.15
C PRO A 249 1.18 -13.83 11.30
N ASP A 250 1.38 -15.14 11.18
CA ASP A 250 2.43 -15.71 10.33
C ASP A 250 2.10 -15.68 8.84
N ASP A 251 0.82 -15.87 8.53
CA ASP A 251 0.27 -15.87 7.18
C ASP A 251 -1.09 -15.19 7.24
N ALA A 252 -1.30 -14.19 6.39
CA ALA A 252 -2.56 -13.48 6.33
C ALA A 252 -2.87 -12.94 4.94
N VAL A 253 -4.16 -12.80 4.68
CA VAL A 253 -4.71 -12.05 3.55
C VAL A 253 -5.26 -10.74 4.09
N LEU A 254 -4.60 -9.65 3.72
CA LEU A 254 -5.09 -8.31 3.96
C LEU A 254 -6.07 -7.91 2.86
N ALA A 255 -7.07 -7.13 3.23
CA ALA A 255 -8.07 -6.62 2.33
C ALA A 255 -8.34 -5.13 2.59
N ARG A 256 -8.70 -4.41 1.52
CA ARG A 256 -9.19 -3.04 1.60
C ARG A 256 -10.32 -2.82 0.62
N ARG A 257 -11.42 -2.24 1.12
CA ARG A 257 -12.62 -1.96 0.33
C ARG A 257 -12.54 -0.62 -0.39
N TYR A 258 -13.08 -0.63 -1.60
CA TYR A 258 -13.33 0.54 -2.42
C TYR A 258 -14.81 0.54 -2.80
N THR A 259 -15.37 1.70 -3.14
CA THR A 259 -16.80 1.84 -3.44
C THR A 259 -17.28 0.96 -4.60
N LYS A 260 -16.39 0.55 -5.52
CA LYS A 260 -16.69 -0.36 -6.64
C LYS A 260 -15.77 -1.58 -6.68
N GLY A 261 -14.99 -1.84 -5.63
CA GLY A 261 -13.92 -2.82 -5.71
C GLY A 261 -13.34 -3.29 -4.38
N LEU A 262 -12.35 -4.16 -4.49
CA LEU A 262 -11.63 -4.75 -3.37
C LEU A 262 -10.19 -5.05 -3.78
N ALA A 263 -9.23 -4.64 -2.95
CA ALA A 263 -7.84 -5.04 -3.07
C ALA A 263 -7.51 -6.08 -2.01
N LEU A 264 -6.82 -7.15 -2.39
CA LEU A 264 -6.32 -8.18 -1.47
C LEU A 264 -4.83 -8.40 -1.67
N TYR A 265 -4.13 -8.76 -0.59
CA TYR A 265 -2.73 -9.19 -0.65
C TYR A 265 -2.44 -10.22 0.42
N ARG A 266 -1.84 -11.35 0.03
CA ARG A 266 -1.40 -12.37 0.98
C ARG A 266 0.06 -12.17 1.35
N SER A 267 0.34 -12.10 2.64
CA SER A 267 1.67 -11.83 3.17
C SER A 267 2.06 -12.80 4.28
N HIS A 268 3.37 -12.93 4.44
CA HIS A 268 4.03 -13.59 5.55
C HIS A 268 4.47 -12.57 6.61
N THR A 269 4.69 -12.97 7.87
CA THR A 269 5.20 -12.07 8.95
C THR A 269 6.32 -11.13 8.46
N TRP A 270 7.36 -11.73 7.88
CA TRP A 270 8.65 -11.08 7.62
C TRP A 270 8.86 -10.61 6.17
N GLY A 271 8.09 -11.13 5.22
CA GLY A 271 8.34 -10.90 3.80
C GLY A 271 9.62 -11.54 3.27
N GLY A 272 9.91 -11.35 1.98
CA GLY A 272 11.17 -11.71 1.30
C GLY A 272 11.47 -13.21 1.18
N GLN A 273 10.60 -14.07 1.71
CA GLN A 273 10.85 -15.51 1.72
C GLN A 273 10.46 -16.17 0.41
N GLN A 274 11.43 -16.57 -0.40
CA GLN A 274 11.18 -17.24 -1.68
C GLN A 274 10.21 -18.43 -1.56
N ALA A 275 10.36 -19.26 -0.52
CA ALA A 275 9.51 -20.44 -0.30
C ALA A 275 8.03 -20.09 -0.03
N PHE A 276 7.72 -18.85 0.36
CA PHE A 276 6.33 -18.45 0.60
C PHE A 276 5.53 -18.30 -0.70
N PHE A 277 6.17 -17.99 -1.83
CA PHE A 277 5.48 -17.95 -3.14
C PHE A 277 4.87 -19.31 -3.54
N ASP A 278 5.43 -20.41 -3.02
CA ASP A 278 4.98 -21.77 -3.30
C ASP A 278 4.05 -22.32 -2.20
N ARG A 279 3.66 -21.50 -1.22
CA ARG A 279 2.65 -21.89 -0.22
C ARG A 279 1.33 -22.20 -0.93
N PRO A 280 0.62 -23.28 -0.51
CA PRO A 280 -0.71 -23.58 -1.03
C PRO A 280 -1.64 -22.36 -0.94
N PRO A 281 -2.43 -22.07 -1.99
CA PRO A 281 -3.38 -20.97 -1.96
C PRO A 281 -4.39 -21.10 -0.81
N VAL A 282 -4.79 -19.96 -0.27
CA VAL A 282 -5.88 -19.87 0.71
C VAL A 282 -7.15 -19.43 0.00
N SER A 283 -8.27 -20.08 0.31
CA SER A 283 -9.59 -19.67 -0.18
C SER A 283 -10.19 -18.62 0.75
N VAL A 284 -10.48 -17.44 0.21
CA VAL A 284 -11.12 -16.33 0.91
C VAL A 284 -12.52 -16.12 0.31
N PRO A 285 -13.60 -16.37 1.07
CA PRO A 285 -14.95 -16.04 0.62
C PRO A 285 -15.09 -14.52 0.50
N LEU A 286 -15.77 -14.07 -0.55
CA LEU A 286 -16.09 -12.66 -0.78
C LEU A 286 -17.54 -12.42 -0.40
N ASN A 287 -17.81 -11.28 0.25
CA ASN A 287 -19.19 -10.83 0.41
C ASN A 287 -19.62 -10.07 -0.84
N GLY A 288 -20.41 -10.75 -1.66
CA GLY A 288 -20.84 -10.30 -2.98
C GLY A 288 -20.03 -10.96 -4.10
N THR A 289 -20.35 -10.53 -5.32
CA THR A 289 -19.73 -11.06 -6.53
C THR A 289 -18.81 -10.02 -7.15
N PHE A 290 -17.68 -10.49 -7.66
CA PHE A 290 -16.61 -9.64 -8.18
C PHE A 290 -16.06 -10.19 -9.49
N ARG A 291 -15.28 -9.38 -10.19
CA ARG A 291 -14.43 -9.80 -11.31
C ARG A 291 -13.01 -9.37 -11.02
N ARG A 292 -12.04 -10.26 -11.26
CA ARG A 292 -10.61 -9.92 -11.15
C ARG A 292 -10.21 -9.00 -12.30
N VAL A 293 -9.50 -7.93 -11.97
CA VAL A 293 -8.89 -7.03 -12.93
C VAL A 293 -7.61 -7.67 -13.43
N GLN A 294 -7.51 -7.91 -14.73
CA GLN A 294 -6.32 -8.45 -15.38
C GLN A 294 -5.35 -7.32 -15.71
N GLN A 295 -4.12 -7.69 -16.05
CA GLN A 295 -3.00 -6.76 -16.30
C GLN A 295 -3.29 -5.75 -17.42
N ASP A 296 -4.04 -6.15 -18.44
CA ASP A 296 -4.45 -5.30 -19.57
C ASP A 296 -5.74 -4.49 -19.28
N GLY A 297 -6.30 -4.61 -18.09
CA GLY A 297 -7.56 -3.98 -17.69
C GLY A 297 -8.81 -4.79 -18.04
N SER A 298 -8.67 -5.95 -18.70
CA SER A 298 -9.81 -6.84 -18.92
C SER A 298 -10.32 -7.43 -17.60
N LEU A 299 -11.59 -7.83 -17.59
CA LEU A 299 -12.23 -8.39 -16.40
C LEU A 299 -12.39 -9.90 -16.55
N GLY A 300 -11.97 -10.65 -15.53
CA GLY A 300 -12.23 -12.07 -15.43
C GLY A 300 -13.71 -12.43 -15.26
N GLY A 301 -13.97 -13.73 -15.12
CA GLY A 301 -15.31 -14.23 -14.77
C GLY A 301 -15.80 -13.74 -13.41
N ILE A 302 -17.11 -13.89 -13.19
CA ILE A 302 -17.72 -13.55 -11.90
C ILE A 302 -17.29 -14.58 -10.85
N ILE A 303 -16.82 -14.10 -9.71
CA ILE A 303 -16.34 -14.91 -8.58
C ILE A 303 -16.97 -14.42 -7.27
N SER A 304 -17.20 -15.35 -6.34
CA SER A 304 -17.59 -15.09 -4.95
C SER A 304 -16.57 -15.62 -3.94
N THR A 305 -15.49 -16.22 -4.43
CA THR A 305 -14.38 -16.75 -3.63
C THR A 305 -13.10 -16.51 -4.40
N VAL A 306 -12.04 -16.13 -3.71
CA VAL A 306 -10.69 -15.97 -4.26
C VAL A 306 -9.78 -17.03 -3.68
N ASN A 307 -9.00 -17.68 -4.54
CA ASN A 307 -7.84 -18.45 -4.12
C ASN A 307 -6.60 -17.56 -4.28
N ILE A 308 -5.89 -17.30 -3.18
CA ILE A 308 -4.76 -16.38 -3.16
C ILE A 308 -3.47 -17.08 -2.70
N SER A 309 -2.47 -17.06 -3.56
CA SER A 309 -1.15 -17.67 -3.37
C SER A 309 -0.25 -16.76 -2.53
N GLY A 310 0.89 -17.26 -2.04
CA GLY A 310 1.79 -16.43 -1.25
C GLY A 310 2.36 -15.25 -2.03
N TYR A 311 2.34 -14.05 -1.42
CA TYR A 311 2.69 -12.77 -2.03
C TYR A 311 1.88 -12.41 -3.30
N GLU A 312 0.75 -13.07 -3.52
CA GLU A 312 -0.18 -12.67 -4.58
C GLU A 312 -0.98 -11.45 -4.11
N GLY A 313 -1.01 -10.41 -4.94
CA GLY A 313 -1.95 -9.31 -4.83
C GLY A 313 -3.03 -9.40 -5.90
N ILE A 314 -4.26 -9.04 -5.52
CA ILE A 314 -5.45 -9.17 -6.37
C ILE A 314 -6.24 -7.87 -6.28
N VAL A 315 -6.65 -7.36 -7.45
CA VAL A 315 -7.58 -6.23 -7.56
C VAL A 315 -8.89 -6.75 -8.18
N LEU A 316 -9.99 -6.41 -7.54
CA LEU A 316 -11.34 -6.82 -7.91
C LEU A 316 -12.23 -5.60 -8.14
N VAL A 317 -13.16 -5.73 -9.09
CA VAL A 317 -14.30 -4.83 -9.24
C VAL A 317 -15.60 -5.58 -8.95
N ALA A 318 -16.57 -4.89 -8.36
CA ALA A 318 -17.89 -5.45 -8.10
C ALA A 318 -18.54 -5.90 -9.42
N ALA A 319 -19.02 -7.14 -9.45
CA ALA A 319 -19.91 -7.59 -10.51
C ALA A 319 -21.29 -7.04 -10.18
N THR A 320 -21.60 -5.82 -10.64
CA THR A 320 -22.97 -5.27 -10.51
C THR A 320 -23.98 -6.33 -10.94
N ALA A 321 -24.98 -6.60 -10.10
CA ALA A 321 -26.18 -7.31 -10.53
C ALA A 321 -26.82 -6.44 -11.62
N GLY A 322 -26.54 -6.74 -12.88
CA GLY A 322 -27.33 -6.23 -13.98
C GLY A 322 -28.73 -6.81 -13.82
N THR A 323 -29.64 -6.06 -13.23
CA THR A 323 -31.10 -6.12 -13.44
C THR A 323 -31.78 -5.05 -12.57
N CYS A 324 -32.02 -3.88 -13.14
CA CYS A 324 -33.27 -3.17 -12.91
C CYS A 324 -33.95 -3.06 -14.27
N SER A 325 -34.98 -3.90 -14.42
CA SER A 325 -35.99 -3.97 -15.47
C SER A 325 -35.91 -2.95 -16.62
N ASP A 326 -35.70 -3.46 -17.83
CA ASP A 326 -36.51 -3.02 -18.96
C ASP A 326 -37.98 -3.26 -18.58
N SER A 327 -38.63 -2.24 -18.04
CA SER A 327 -40.08 -2.15 -18.18
C SER A 327 -40.30 -1.71 -19.63
N ALA A 328 -40.48 -2.70 -20.48
CA ALA A 328 -41.15 -2.53 -21.75
C ALA A 328 -42.47 -1.80 -21.47
N GLN A 329 -42.52 -0.51 -21.82
CA GLN A 329 -43.79 0.14 -22.11
C GLN A 329 -44.32 -0.45 -23.41
N ASN A 330 -44.94 -1.61 -23.30
CA ASN A 330 -46.02 -2.03 -24.17
C ASN A 330 -47.31 -1.85 -23.37
N GLY A 331 -48.10 -0.88 -23.77
CA GLY A 331 -49.43 -0.62 -23.23
C GLY A 331 -50.16 0.29 -24.20
N ASP A 332 -51.09 -0.33 -24.92
CA ASP A 332 -52.04 0.24 -25.90
C ASP A 332 -52.83 1.45 -25.38
#